data_AF-A0A6C0GC19-F1
#
_entry.id   AF-A0A6C0GC19-F1
#
_cell.length_a   1.000
_cell.length_b   1.000
_cell.length_c   1.000
_cell.angle_alpha   90.00
_cell.angle_beta   90.00
_cell.angle_gamma   90.00
#
_symmetry.space_group_name_H-M   'P 1'
#
loop_
_entity.id
_entity.type
_entity.pdbx_description
1 polymer ?
#
loop_
_entity_poly.entity_id
_entity_poly.type
_entity_poly.pdbx_seq_one_letter_code
_entity_poly.pdbx_strand_id
1 'polypeptide(L)'
;MPQYEVIRGADNEIEFQGLKGKYVYYLFGGLAGVVLMGLLFFLLLPSSTLAGLLTLSGAAGVFYLSFQWNKKYGRWGMEKQKIQKQLPGYVVMRHPYTLIKRKNA
;
A
#
# COMPACT_ATOMS: atom_id res chain seq x y z
N MET A 1 14.45 35.37 5.96
CA MET A 1 14.07 33.96 5.70
C MET A 1 12.55 33.92 5.68
N PRO A 2 11.90 33.31 4.68
CA PRO A 2 10.44 33.25 4.64
C PRO A 2 9.92 32.42 5.83
N GLN A 3 8.93 32.96 6.56
CA GLN A 3 8.18 32.22 7.58
C GLN A 3 7.15 31.35 6.86
N TYR A 4 7.31 30.02 6.96
CA TYR A 4 6.29 29.09 6.50
C TYR A 4 5.43 28.68 7.69
N GLU A 5 4.11 28.67 7.51
CA GLU A 5 3.20 28.06 8.47
C GLU A 5 3.26 26.54 8.34
N VAL A 6 3.68 25.88 9.43
CA VAL A 6 3.72 24.41 9.49
C VAL A 6 2.32 23.89 9.79
N ILE A 7 1.55 23.60 8.75
CA ILE A 7 0.24 22.94 8.92
C ILE A 7 0.49 21.46 9.25
N ARG A 8 0.26 21.09 10.51
CA ARG A 8 0.38 19.71 10.96
C ARG A 8 -0.63 18.84 10.20
N GLY A 9 -0.16 17.72 9.64
CA GLY A 9 -1.00 16.78 8.91
C GLY A 9 -1.09 16.99 7.40
N ALA A 10 -0.38 17.97 6.84
CA ALA A 10 -0.26 18.12 5.38
C ALA A 10 0.42 16.90 4.70
N ASP A 11 1.24 16.16 5.44
CA ASP A 11 1.90 14.91 5.01
C ASP A 11 1.16 13.64 5.50
N ASN A 12 -0.05 13.79 6.05
CA ASN A 12 -0.85 12.62 6.39
C ASN A 12 -1.35 12.00 5.08
N GLU A 13 -0.88 10.79 4.79
CA GLU A 13 -1.39 10.02 3.66
C GLU A 13 -2.90 9.81 3.74
N ILE A 14 -3.49 9.62 2.57
CA ILE A 14 -4.91 9.36 2.37
C ILE A 14 -5.31 8.08 3.14
N GLU A 15 -6.13 8.26 4.19
CA GLU A 15 -6.76 7.19 4.94
C GLU A 15 -8.26 7.19 4.63
N PHE A 16 -8.73 6.21 3.86
CA PHE A 16 -10.15 6.05 3.56
C PHE A 16 -10.73 4.98 4.47
N GLN A 17 -11.55 5.36 5.45
CA GLN A 17 -12.30 4.42 6.31
C GLN A 17 -11.41 3.30 6.92
N GLY A 18 -10.18 3.63 7.31
CA GLY A 18 -9.22 2.68 7.88
C GLY A 18 -8.38 1.89 6.87
N LEU A 19 -8.61 2.02 5.55
CA LEU A 19 -7.66 1.63 4.51
C LEU A 19 -6.59 2.70 4.35
N LYS A 20 -5.32 2.29 4.46
CA LYS A 20 -4.18 3.20 4.42
C LYS A 20 -3.56 3.23 3.03
N GLY A 21 -3.42 4.43 2.46
CA GLY A 21 -2.56 4.71 1.30
C GLY A 21 -2.65 3.66 0.19
N LYS A 22 -1.55 2.92 -0.03
CA LYS A 22 -1.36 1.95 -1.14
C LYS A 22 -2.51 0.94 -1.31
N TYR A 23 -3.15 0.51 -0.24
CA TYR A 23 -4.25 -0.47 -0.31
C TYR A 23 -5.53 0.11 -0.91
N VAL A 24 -5.75 1.43 -0.79
CA VAL A 24 -6.88 2.11 -1.43
C VAL A 24 -6.74 2.04 -2.95
N TYR A 25 -5.53 2.28 -3.47
CA TYR A 25 -5.25 2.15 -4.90
C TYR A 25 -5.44 0.72 -5.40
N TYR A 26 -5.05 -0.29 -4.63
CA TYR A 26 -5.30 -1.69 -4.98
C TYR A 26 -6.78 -2.05 -4.98
N LEU A 27 -7.57 -1.47 -4.08
CA LEU A 27 -9.02 -1.67 -4.07
C LEU A 27 -9.65 -1.08 -5.34
N PHE A 28 -9.37 0.19 -5.65
CA PHE A 28 -9.94 0.84 -6.85
C PHE A 28 -9.43 0.21 -8.15
N GLY A 29 -8.12 -0.02 -8.27
CA GLY A 29 -7.52 -0.67 -9.44
C GLY A 29 -7.99 -2.11 -9.59
N GLY A 30 -8.13 -2.85 -8.49
CA GLY A 30 -8.64 -4.21 -8.49
C GLY A 30 -10.11 -4.28 -8.91
N LEU A 31 -10.96 -3.37 -8.41
CA LEU A 31 -12.37 -3.30 -8.82
C LEU A 31 -12.51 -2.93 -10.29
N ALA A 32 -11.73 -1.95 -10.77
CA ALA A 32 -11.68 -1.63 -12.20
C ALA A 32 -11.23 -2.84 -13.03
N GLY A 33 -10.22 -3.58 -12.56
CA GLY A 33 -9.76 -4.81 -13.18
C GLY A 33 -10.82 -5.91 -13.22
N VAL A 34 -11.61 -6.09 -12.15
CA VAL A 34 -12.71 -7.07 -12.12
C VAL A 34 -13.80 -6.70 -13.12
N VAL A 35 -14.12 -5.42 -13.29
CA VAL A 35 -15.08 -4.98 -14.33
C VAL A 35 -14.57 -5.36 -15.72
N LEU A 36 -13.30 -5.06 -16.03
CA LEU A 36 -12.70 -5.44 -17.31
C LEU A 36 -12.66 -6.96 -17.49
N MET A 37 -12.33 -7.71 -16.44
CA MET A 37 -12.31 -9.18 -16.48
C MET A 37 -13.72 -9.75 -16.66
N GLY A 38 -14.73 -9.13 -16.07
CA GLY A 38 -16.13 -9.49 -16.29
C GLY A 38 -16.59 -9.27 -17.73
N LEU A 39 -16.14 -8.19 -18.38
CA LEU A 39 -16.37 -7.97 -19.81
C LEU A 39 -15.73 -9.08 -20.65
N LEU A 40 -14.49 -9.47 -20.35
CA LEU A 40 -13.83 -10.58 -21.03
C LEU A 40 -14.58 -11.90 -20.81
N PHE A 41 -14.98 -12.21 -19.58
CA PHE A 41 -15.75 -13.41 -19.28
C PHE A 41 -17.10 -13.44 -19.99
N PHE A 42 -17.77 -12.30 -20.12
CA PHE A 42 -19.03 -12.21 -20.84
C PHE A 42 -18.87 -12.55 -22.33
N LEU A 43 -17.73 -12.22 -22.94
CA LEU A 43 -17.45 -12.51 -24.35
C LEU A 43 -16.93 -13.94 -24.57
N LEU A 44 -16.17 -14.48 -23.62
CA LEU A 44 -15.48 -15.77 -23.75
C LEU A 44 -16.33 -16.95 -23.28
N LEU A 45 -17.21 -16.76 -22.29
CA LEU A 45 -18.00 -17.84 -21.72
C LEU A 45 -19.36 -17.94 -22.40
N PRO A 46 -19.82 -19.16 -22.74
CA PRO A 46 -21.12 -19.38 -23.35
C PRO A 46 -22.28 -19.18 -22.36
N SER A 47 -22.01 -19.16 -21.05
CA SER A 47 -23.00 -19.02 -20.00
C SER A 47 -22.84 -17.69 -19.24
N SER A 48 -23.80 -16.79 -19.43
CA SER A 48 -23.83 -15.49 -18.76
C SER A 48 -23.95 -15.61 -17.25
N THR A 49 -24.60 -16.66 -16.75
CA THR A 49 -24.69 -16.97 -15.31
C THR A 49 -23.32 -17.29 -14.71
N LEU A 50 -22.49 -18.08 -15.41
CA LEU A 50 -21.16 -18.46 -14.94
C LEU A 50 -20.21 -17.25 -14.99
N ALA A 51 -20.29 -16.45 -16.06
CA ALA A 51 -19.55 -15.19 -16.17
C ALA A 51 -19.90 -14.22 -15.03
N GLY A 52 -21.19 -14.09 -14.71
CA GLY A 52 -21.67 -13.28 -13.59
C GLY A 52 -21.11 -13.76 -12.25
N LEU A 53 -21.19 -15.06 -11.96
CA LEU A 53 -20.67 -15.65 -10.72
C LEU A 53 -19.16 -15.45 -10.57
N LEU A 54 -18.39 -15.64 -11.65
CA LEU A 54 -16.94 -15.42 -11.63
C LEU A 54 -16.58 -13.96 -11.41
N THR A 55 -17.30 -13.03 -12.04
CA THR A 55 -17.08 -11.60 -11.84
C THR A 55 -17.42 -11.18 -10.40
N LEU A 56 -18.54 -11.66 -9.86
CA LEU A 56 -18.99 -11.34 -8.50
C LEU A 56 -18.02 -11.88 -7.44
N SER A 57 -17.58 -13.13 -7.61
CA SER A 57 -16.57 -13.75 -6.73
C SER A 57 -15.22 -13.06 -6.83
N GLY A 58 -14.82 -12.61 -8.03
CA GLY A 58 -13.63 -11.77 -8.23
C GLY A 58 -13.72 -10.45 -7.46
N ALA A 59 -14.85 -9.76 -7.52
CA ALA A 59 -15.08 -8.50 -6.79
C ALA A 59 -14.98 -8.73 -5.27
N ALA A 60 -15.63 -9.77 -4.76
CA ALA A 60 -15.56 -10.14 -3.34
C ALA A 60 -14.12 -10.48 -2.91
N GLY A 61 -13.39 -11.20 -3.77
CA GLY A 61 -11.97 -11.54 -3.54
C GLY A 61 -11.08 -10.31 -3.45
N VAL A 62 -11.22 -9.34 -4.37
CA VAL A 62 -10.45 -8.09 -4.33
C VAL A 62 -10.74 -7.30 -3.05
N PHE A 63 -12.02 -7.19 -2.66
CA PHE A 63 -12.39 -6.55 -1.40
C PHE A 63 -11.72 -7.25 -0.21
N TYR A 64 -11.89 -8.57 -0.10
CA TYR A 64 -11.35 -9.35 1.01
C TYR A 64 -9.82 -9.23 1.10
N LEU A 65 -9.10 -9.40 -0.02
CA LEU A 65 -7.64 -9.32 -0.07
C LEU A 65 -7.14 -7.93 0.31
N SER A 66 -7.80 -6.87 -0.18
CA SER A 66 -7.41 -5.49 0.12
C SER A 66 -7.51 -5.19 1.62
N PHE A 67 -8.62 -5.59 2.26
CA PHE A 67 -8.79 -5.42 3.70
C PHE A 67 -7.85 -6.30 4.52
N GLN A 68 -7.64 -7.55 4.10
CA GLN A 68 -6.78 -8.49 4.82
C GLN A 68 -5.31 -8.04 4.81
N TRP A 69 -4.82 -7.58 3.66
CA TRP A 69 -3.46 -7.06 3.56
C TRP A 69 -3.29 -5.73 4.30
N ASN A 70 -4.31 -4.86 4.26
CA ASN A 70 -4.32 -3.63 5.05
C ASN A 70 -4.21 -3.92 6.56
N LYS A 71 -4.94 -4.92 7.09
CA LYS A 71 -4.84 -5.33 8.49
C LYS A 71 -3.49 -5.98 8.84
N LYS A 72 -2.97 -6.84 7.96
CA LYS A 72 -1.77 -7.63 8.24
C LYS A 72 -0.48 -6.81 8.21
N TYR A 73 -0.36 -5.88 7.27
CA TYR A 73 0.90 -5.16 7.03
C TYR A 73 0.80 -3.68 7.40
N GLY A 74 -0.40 -3.10 7.41
CA GLY A 74 -0.56 -1.65 7.55
C GLY A 74 0.23 -0.88 6.48
N ARG A 75 0.33 0.44 6.64
CA ARG A 75 0.92 1.35 5.65
C ARG A 75 2.33 0.95 5.20
N TRP A 76 3.24 0.74 6.16
CA TRP A 76 4.67 0.53 5.90
C TRP A 76 5.14 -0.93 6.06
N GLY A 77 4.28 -1.85 6.52
CA GLY A 77 4.75 -3.17 6.94
C GLY A 77 5.33 -4.01 5.80
N MET A 78 4.77 -3.93 4.59
CA MET A 78 5.34 -4.65 3.45
C MET A 78 6.71 -4.11 3.03
N GLU A 79 6.91 -2.79 3.13
CA GLU A 79 8.18 -2.16 2.75
C GLU A 79 9.25 -2.38 3.82
N LYS A 80 8.87 -2.26 5.10
CA LYS A 80 9.78 -2.53 6.21
C LYS A 80 10.20 -3.99 6.31
N GLN A 81 9.34 -4.95 5.95
CA GLN A 81 9.71 -6.37 5.92
C GLN A 81 10.81 -6.68 4.90
N LYS A 82 10.81 -6.02 3.74
CA LYS A 82 11.88 -6.18 2.75
C LYS A 82 13.20 -5.64 3.29
N ILE A 83 13.17 -4.46 3.90
CA ILE A 83 14.35 -3.81 4.47
C ILE A 83 14.90 -4.62 5.64
N GLN A 84 14.05 -5.18 6.51
CA GLN A 84 14.50 -6.00 7.65
C GLN A 84 15.37 -7.18 7.22
N LYS A 85 15.10 -7.80 6.07
CA LYS A 85 15.91 -8.91 5.54
C LYS A 85 17.25 -8.45 4.96
N GLN A 86 17.41 -7.16 4.69
CA GLN A 86 18.60 -6.55 4.09
C GLN A 86 19.44 -5.79 5.13
N LEU A 87 19.04 -5.81 6.40
CA LEU A 87 19.80 -5.12 7.45
C LEU A 87 21.13 -5.84 7.70
N PRO A 88 22.26 -5.10 7.80
CA PRO A 88 23.53 -5.69 8.20
C PRO A 88 23.43 -6.23 9.62
N GLY A 89 24.07 -7.37 9.90
CA GLY A 89 24.02 -8.03 11.21
C GLY A 89 24.60 -7.19 12.36
N TYR A 90 25.41 -6.18 12.05
CA TYR A 90 25.90 -5.21 13.02
C TYR A 90 26.19 -3.86 12.33
N VAL A 91 25.96 -2.78 13.07
CA VAL A 91 26.34 -1.42 12.67
C VAL A 91 27.43 -0.96 13.63
N VAL A 92 28.68 -0.84 13.15
CA VAL A 92 29.78 -0.27 13.94
C VAL A 92 29.86 1.23 13.66
N MET A 93 29.47 2.05 14.64
CA MET A 93 29.80 3.48 14.61
C MET A 93 31.24 3.68 15.10
N ARG A 94 32.15 4.00 14.18
CA ARG A 94 33.57 4.26 14.51
C ARG A 94 33.82 5.67 15.06
N HIS A 95 32.90 6.61 14.83
CA HIS A 95 32.99 7.97 15.34
C HIS A 95 31.69 8.35 16.06
N PRO A 96 31.76 8.83 17.31
CA PRO A 96 30.58 9.32 18.00
C PRO A 96 30.03 10.56 17.30
N TYR A 97 28.70 10.62 17.13
CA TYR A 97 27.97 11.69 16.44
C TYR A 97 28.29 13.10 16.98
N THR A 98 28.72 13.18 18.25
CA THR A 98 29.16 14.41 18.91
C THR A 98 30.37 15.07 18.25
N LEU A 99 31.27 14.30 17.62
CA LEU A 99 32.46 14.86 16.95
C LEU A 99 32.13 15.50 15.59
N ILE A 100 31.10 15.01 14.90
CA ILE A 100 30.68 15.56 13.58
C ILE A 100 30.06 16.94 13.76
N LYS A 101 29.27 17.13 14.83
CA LYS A 101 28.62 18.42 15.11
C LYS A 101 29.62 19.54 15.43
N ARG A 102 30.81 19.20 15.96
CA ARG A 102 31.85 20.16 16.35
C ARG A 102 32.74 20.61 15.19
N LYS A 103 32.75 19.89 14.06
CA LYS A 103 33.55 20.23 12.88
C LYS A 103 32.83 21.22 11.93
N ASN A 104 31.52 21.35 12.09
CA ASN A 104 30.65 22.20 11.26
C ASN A 104 30.00 23.36 12.06
N ALA A 105 30.52 23.66 13.26
CA ALA A 105 30.16 24.81 14.08
C ALA A 105 31.39 25.72 14.18
#